data_AF-A0A925LLP6-F1
#
_entry.id   AF-A0A925LLP6-F1
#
_cell.length_a   1.000
_cell.length_b   1.000
_cell.length_c   1.000
_cell.angle_alpha   90.00
_cell.angle_beta   90.00
_cell.angle_gamma   90.00
#
_symmetry.space_group_name_H-M   'P 1'
#
loop_
_entity.id
_entity.type
_entity.pdbx_description
1 polymer ?
#
loop_
_entity_poly.entity_id
_entity_poly.type
_entity_poly.pdbx_seq_one_letter_code
_entity_poly.pdbx_strand_id
1 'polypeptide(L)'
;ETLRRLIITRNWFPEEIRKNIDQAVSNARRARIECAPLPNSPAATVYASPVDGAFAQSFMTVVPDGKGHVSCSALLKRGTGVADSFIIPLPTKKVLKSFLDTMKQEGAFLESSPEYLDQRICHSLAESAAVGNAPSYWLAHVAELLGKDQWKATAFDTRRELALMRAELERSAPELLADKSRRKALRDSADWCDEHHFADSWFEDNAEVDKVIAAVLKKKRNRPDANLSAMHAIIDNILEKRRQVWLERLTLNALWLKAAKKSPLPWHQMFHLAEAVGDTTFPLAEIPLMESIAIQSLRAYLGRREDEGL
;
A
#
# COMPACT_ATOMS: atom_id res chain seq x y z
N GLU A 1 -13.63 -15.58 -25.70
CA GLU A 1 -13.11 -14.59 -24.72
C GLU A 1 -13.90 -14.56 -23.41
N THR A 2 -15.23 -14.45 -23.43
CA THR A 2 -16.07 -14.41 -22.22
C THR A 2 -15.84 -15.57 -21.25
N LEU A 3 -15.73 -16.81 -21.75
CA LEU A 3 -15.44 -17.98 -20.92
C LEU A 3 -14.08 -17.88 -20.20
N ARG A 4 -13.04 -17.37 -20.89
CA ARG A 4 -11.72 -17.14 -20.30
C ARG A 4 -11.81 -16.13 -19.14
N ARG A 5 -12.47 -14.99 -19.37
CA ARG A 5 -12.68 -13.96 -18.34
C ARG A 5 -13.40 -14.51 -17.13
N LEU A 6 -14.48 -15.27 -17.31
CA LEU A 6 -15.19 -15.91 -16.21
C LEU A 6 -14.31 -16.87 -15.41
N ILE A 7 -13.41 -17.61 -16.06
CA ILE A 7 -12.48 -18.52 -15.38
C ILE A 7 -11.45 -17.74 -14.56
N ILE A 8 -10.87 -16.67 -15.12
CA ILE A 8 -9.89 -15.80 -14.45
C ILE A 8 -10.50 -15.15 -13.22
N THR A 9 -11.69 -14.56 -13.37
CA THR A 9 -12.32 -13.74 -12.32
C THR A 9 -13.06 -14.57 -11.27
N ARG A 10 -13.28 -15.88 -11.51
CA ARG A 10 -13.99 -16.81 -10.61
C ARG A 10 -13.63 -16.63 -9.13
N ASN A 11 -12.34 -16.55 -8.83
CA ASN A 11 -11.85 -16.53 -7.45
C ASN A 11 -11.82 -15.11 -6.84
N TRP A 12 -12.27 -14.10 -7.57
CA TRP A 12 -12.29 -12.70 -7.14
C TRP A 12 -13.63 -12.34 -6.49
N PHE A 13 -14.67 -13.12 -6.77
CA PHE A 13 -16.00 -12.90 -6.22
C PHE A 13 -16.21 -13.61 -4.88
N PRO A 14 -17.13 -13.10 -4.04
CA PRO A 14 -17.67 -13.80 -2.89
C PRO A 14 -18.18 -15.20 -3.23
N GLU A 15 -18.22 -16.09 -2.24
CA GLU A 15 -18.57 -17.51 -2.44
C GLU A 15 -19.95 -17.69 -3.09
N GLU A 16 -20.93 -16.87 -2.71
CA GLU A 16 -22.30 -16.92 -3.25
C GLU A 16 -22.34 -16.69 -4.76
N ILE A 17 -21.62 -15.66 -5.25
CA ILE A 17 -21.52 -15.34 -6.67
C ILE A 17 -20.66 -16.39 -7.40
N ARG A 18 -19.61 -16.90 -6.74
CA ARG A 18 -18.71 -17.92 -7.30
C ARG A 18 -19.46 -19.18 -7.71
N LYS A 19 -20.45 -19.63 -6.94
CA LYS A 19 -21.29 -20.80 -7.29
C LYS A 19 -21.99 -20.63 -8.64
N ASN A 20 -22.49 -19.44 -8.93
CA ASN A 20 -23.13 -19.13 -10.22
C ASN A 20 -22.13 -19.12 -11.37
N ILE A 21 -20.93 -18.56 -11.15
CA ILE A 21 -19.84 -18.56 -12.14
C ILE A 21 -19.39 -20.00 -12.43
N ASP A 22 -19.25 -20.82 -11.40
CA ASP A 22 -18.86 -22.23 -11.53
C ASP A 22 -19.86 -23.02 -12.37
N GLN A 23 -21.15 -22.79 -12.14
CA GLN A 23 -22.21 -23.39 -12.91
C GLN A 23 -22.15 -22.94 -14.39
N ALA A 24 -21.92 -21.65 -14.65
CA ALA A 24 -21.78 -21.11 -16.00
C ALA A 24 -20.56 -21.70 -16.73
N VAL A 25 -19.40 -21.78 -16.07
CA VAL A 25 -18.18 -22.39 -16.61
C VAL A 25 -18.39 -23.88 -16.90
N SER A 26 -19.06 -24.61 -15.98
CA SER A 26 -19.39 -26.03 -16.16
C SER A 26 -20.33 -26.26 -17.35
N ASN A 27 -21.36 -25.42 -17.49
CA ASN A 27 -22.31 -25.50 -18.61
C ASN A 27 -21.60 -25.21 -19.95
N ALA A 28 -20.75 -24.18 -20.00
CA ALA A 28 -19.99 -23.84 -21.19
C ALA A 28 -19.04 -24.98 -21.62
N ARG A 29 -18.35 -25.59 -20.67
CA ARG A 29 -17.50 -26.77 -20.92
C ARG A 29 -18.31 -27.96 -21.45
N ARG A 30 -19.48 -28.26 -20.85
CA ARG A 30 -20.38 -29.33 -21.31
C ARG A 30 -20.91 -29.09 -22.72
N ALA A 31 -21.19 -27.83 -23.06
CA ALA A 31 -21.57 -27.41 -24.40
C ALA A 31 -20.39 -27.34 -25.39
N ARG A 32 -19.17 -27.73 -24.96
CA ARG A 32 -17.93 -27.69 -25.77
C ARG A 32 -17.62 -26.29 -26.32
N ILE A 33 -17.99 -25.25 -25.58
CA ILE A 33 -17.63 -23.88 -25.94
C ILE A 33 -16.11 -23.75 -25.82
N GLU A 34 -15.47 -23.32 -26.90
CA GLU A 34 -14.04 -23.11 -26.94
C GLU A 34 -13.63 -21.96 -26.02
N CYS A 35 -12.65 -22.22 -25.17
CA CYS A 35 -12.06 -21.20 -24.33
C CYS A 35 -10.88 -20.56 -25.07
N ALA A 36 -10.98 -19.25 -25.32
CA ALA A 36 -9.86 -18.51 -25.89
C ALA A 36 -8.60 -18.67 -25.02
N PRO A 37 -7.41 -18.87 -25.62
CA PRO A 37 -6.16 -18.95 -24.87
C PRO A 37 -5.85 -17.61 -24.20
N LEU A 38 -5.12 -17.63 -23.08
CA LEU A 38 -4.60 -16.40 -22.49
C LEU A 38 -3.47 -15.84 -23.39
N PRO A 39 -3.36 -14.51 -23.58
CA PRO A 39 -2.20 -13.93 -24.22
C PRO A 39 -0.94 -14.26 -23.40
N ASN A 40 0.21 -14.38 -24.08
CA ASN A 40 1.49 -14.49 -23.39
C ASN A 40 1.71 -13.25 -22.52
N SER A 41 2.27 -13.43 -21.33
CA SER A 41 2.65 -12.31 -20.47
C SER A 41 3.69 -11.45 -21.20
N PRO A 42 3.38 -10.17 -21.53
CA PRO A 42 4.34 -9.31 -22.20
C PRO A 42 5.46 -8.93 -21.24
N ALA A 43 6.57 -8.44 -21.79
CA ALA A 43 7.54 -7.71 -20.99
C ALA A 43 6.85 -6.49 -20.36
N ALA A 44 6.88 -6.41 -19.03
CA ALA A 44 6.16 -5.40 -18.28
C ALA A 44 7.11 -4.68 -17.33
N THR A 45 7.00 -3.35 -17.27
CA THR A 45 7.67 -2.55 -16.24
C THR A 45 6.63 -2.11 -15.23
N VAL A 46 6.76 -2.61 -14.01
CA VAL A 46 5.84 -2.30 -12.90
C VAL A 46 6.40 -1.14 -12.10
N TYR A 47 5.55 -0.17 -11.81
CA TYR A 47 5.82 0.91 -10.87
C TYR A 47 4.79 0.85 -9.75
N ALA A 48 5.24 0.99 -8.51
CA ALA A 48 4.39 0.99 -7.33
C ALA A 48 4.67 2.23 -6.49
N SER A 49 3.61 2.88 -6.00
CA SER A 49 3.71 3.89 -4.96
C SER A 49 3.96 3.24 -3.59
N PRO A 50 4.40 4.00 -2.58
CA PRO A 50 4.26 3.58 -1.19
C PRO A 50 2.80 3.38 -0.81
N VAL A 51 2.57 2.77 0.36
CA VAL A 51 1.27 2.86 1.04
C VAL A 51 1.23 4.18 1.81
N ASP A 52 0.31 5.04 1.41
CA ASP A 52 0.19 6.41 1.93
C ASP A 52 -0.57 6.49 3.28
N GLY A 53 -0.78 7.71 3.78
CA GLY A 53 -1.55 7.96 5.00
C GLY A 53 -3.00 7.49 4.92
N ALA A 54 -3.61 7.57 3.74
CA ALA A 54 -4.98 7.10 3.48
C ALA A 54 -5.08 5.59 3.23
N PHE A 55 -3.97 4.86 3.39
CA PHE A 55 -3.88 3.42 3.13
C PHE A 55 -4.15 3.05 1.67
N ALA A 56 -3.83 3.96 0.76
CA ALA A 56 -3.90 3.74 -0.67
C ALA A 56 -2.52 3.38 -1.24
N GLN A 57 -2.53 2.55 -2.28
CA GLN A 57 -1.35 2.21 -3.05
C GLN A 57 -1.72 2.09 -4.52
N SER A 58 -0.97 2.77 -5.37
CA SER A 58 -1.16 2.78 -6.81
C SER A 58 -0.11 1.92 -7.50
N PHE A 59 -0.56 1.16 -8.49
CA PHE A 59 0.28 0.44 -9.43
C PHE A 59 0.07 0.97 -10.83
N MET A 60 1.17 1.15 -11.56
CA MET A 60 1.20 1.50 -12.97
C MET A 60 2.11 0.50 -13.68
N THR A 61 1.57 -0.31 -14.57
CA THR A 61 2.33 -1.33 -15.30
C THR A 61 2.36 -0.96 -16.78
N VAL A 62 3.54 -0.61 -17.28
CA VAL A 62 3.74 -0.26 -18.68
C VAL A 62 4.08 -1.52 -19.47
N VAL A 63 3.30 -1.80 -20.51
CA VAL A 63 3.55 -2.91 -21.45
C VAL A 63 3.61 -2.42 -22.90
N PRO A 64 4.42 -3.05 -23.77
CA PRO A 64 4.42 -2.76 -25.20
C PRO A 64 3.06 -3.01 -25.84
N ASP A 65 2.67 -2.13 -26.76
CA ASP A 65 1.46 -2.30 -27.58
C ASP A 65 1.73 -1.79 -29.00
N GLY A 66 2.03 -2.72 -29.93
CA GLY A 66 2.43 -2.41 -31.29
C GLY A 66 3.67 -1.51 -31.36
N LYS A 67 3.50 -0.29 -31.89
CA LYS A 67 4.58 0.73 -31.95
C LYS A 67 4.63 1.63 -30.70
N GLY A 68 3.61 1.54 -29.84
CA GLY A 68 3.45 2.32 -28.63
C GLY A 68 3.52 1.45 -27.37
N HIS A 69 2.93 1.94 -26.30
CA HIS A 69 2.77 1.24 -25.04
C HIS A 69 1.35 1.47 -24.50
N VAL A 70 1.02 0.76 -23.44
CA VAL A 70 -0.17 1.00 -22.64
C VAL A 70 0.19 0.88 -21.17
N SER A 71 -0.37 1.75 -20.32
CA SER A 71 -0.30 1.61 -18.87
C SER A 71 -1.54 0.91 -18.36
N CYS A 72 -1.33 -0.20 -17.64
CA CYS A 72 -2.34 -0.88 -16.86
C CYS A 72 -2.25 -0.40 -15.41
N SER A 73 -3.31 0.24 -14.92
CA SER A 73 -3.30 0.92 -13.62
C SER A 73 -4.25 0.24 -12.64
N ALA A 74 -3.86 0.17 -11.38
CA ALA A 74 -4.71 -0.31 -10.29
C ALA A 74 -4.51 0.53 -9.03
N LEU A 75 -5.61 0.92 -8.39
CA LEU A 75 -5.63 1.58 -7.09
C LEU A 75 -6.10 0.60 -6.03
N LEU A 76 -5.28 0.37 -5.03
CA LEU A 76 -5.58 -0.48 -3.88
C LEU A 76 -5.89 0.43 -2.69
N LYS A 77 -6.92 0.10 -1.90
CA LYS A 77 -7.29 0.86 -0.71
C LYS A 77 -7.82 -0.05 0.39
N ARG A 78 -7.27 0.08 1.59
CA ARG A 78 -7.75 -0.64 2.77
C ARG A 78 -9.24 -0.38 3.04
N GLY A 79 -9.97 -1.42 3.42
CA GLY A 79 -11.42 -1.44 3.57
C GLY A 79 -12.19 -1.57 2.25
N THR A 80 -11.52 -1.49 1.09
CA THR A 80 -12.16 -1.61 -0.24
C THR A 80 -11.53 -2.72 -1.09
N GLY A 81 -10.24 -2.98 -0.92
CA GLY A 81 -9.44 -3.86 -1.75
C GLY A 81 -9.02 -3.16 -3.05
N VAL A 82 -9.38 -3.70 -4.22
CA VAL A 82 -9.14 -3.03 -5.51
C VAL A 82 -10.20 -1.94 -5.70
N ALA A 83 -9.82 -0.69 -5.40
CA ALA A 83 -10.71 0.46 -5.44
C ALA A 83 -10.98 0.96 -6.87
N ASP A 84 -9.96 0.92 -7.74
CA ASP A 84 -10.11 1.28 -9.15
C ASP A 84 -9.10 0.55 -10.03
N SER A 85 -9.40 0.45 -11.32
CA SER A 85 -8.49 -0.04 -12.36
C SER A 85 -8.85 0.57 -13.70
N PHE A 86 -7.85 0.94 -14.48
CA PHE A 86 -8.05 1.55 -15.79
C PHE A 86 -6.81 1.38 -16.67
N ILE A 87 -6.97 1.73 -17.94
CA ILE A 87 -5.96 1.56 -18.97
C ILE A 87 -5.72 2.89 -19.67
N ILE A 88 -4.45 3.31 -19.76
CA ILE A 88 -4.04 4.53 -20.45
C ILE A 88 -3.23 4.17 -21.70
N PRO A 89 -3.72 4.45 -22.91
CA PRO A 89 -2.92 4.32 -24.13
C PRO A 89 -1.74 5.30 -24.16
N LEU A 90 -0.55 4.80 -24.51
CA LEU A 90 0.68 5.58 -24.62
C LEU A 90 1.25 5.43 -26.05
N PRO A 91 0.61 6.05 -27.06
CA PRO A 91 0.82 5.72 -28.47
C PRO A 91 2.19 6.11 -29.02
N THR A 92 2.93 6.99 -28.32
CA THR A 92 4.25 7.45 -28.77
C THR A 92 5.24 7.44 -27.61
N LYS A 93 6.54 7.36 -27.94
CA LYS A 93 7.62 7.49 -26.95
C LYS A 93 7.58 8.80 -26.17
N LYS A 94 7.10 9.90 -26.80
CA LYS A 94 6.95 11.20 -26.14
C LYS A 94 5.87 11.15 -25.05
N VAL A 95 4.74 10.52 -25.34
CA VAL A 95 3.64 10.35 -24.37
C VAL A 95 4.07 9.43 -23.23
N LEU A 96 4.74 8.31 -23.54
CA LEU A 96 5.32 7.44 -22.50
C LEU A 96 6.30 8.21 -21.61
N LYS A 97 7.22 8.98 -22.19
CA LYS A 97 8.18 9.77 -21.40
C LYS A 97 7.47 10.77 -20.49
N SER A 98 6.51 11.52 -21.02
CA SER A 98 5.73 12.47 -20.23
C SER A 98 5.00 11.78 -19.07
N PHE A 99 4.37 10.63 -19.32
CA PHE A 99 3.70 9.83 -18.31
C PHE A 99 4.65 9.40 -17.18
N LEU A 100 5.83 8.86 -17.54
CA LEU A 100 6.84 8.45 -16.57
C LEU A 100 7.45 9.64 -15.80
N ASP A 101 7.60 10.80 -16.45
CA ASP A 101 8.12 12.00 -15.81
C ASP A 101 7.10 12.57 -14.81
N THR A 102 5.80 12.58 -15.16
CA THR A 102 4.71 12.92 -14.22
C THR A 102 4.69 11.99 -13.01
N MET A 103 4.80 10.67 -13.21
CA MET A 103 4.84 9.71 -12.10
C MET A 103 6.00 9.95 -11.13
N LYS A 104 7.16 10.40 -11.64
CA LYS A 104 8.32 10.74 -10.80
C LYS A 104 8.13 12.04 -10.03
N GLN A 105 7.30 12.95 -10.53
CA GLN A 105 7.01 14.24 -9.90
C GLN A 105 5.88 14.16 -8.87
N GLU A 106 4.82 13.42 -9.18
CA GLU A 106 3.59 13.36 -8.37
C GLU A 106 3.67 12.36 -7.20
N GLY A 107 4.66 11.47 -7.18
CA GLY A 107 4.80 10.55 -6.06
C GLY A 107 6.11 9.79 -6.04
N ALA A 108 6.35 9.13 -4.91
CA ALA A 108 7.45 8.19 -4.73
C ALA A 108 7.18 6.87 -5.49
N PHE A 109 6.87 6.89 -6.79
CA PHE A 109 6.74 5.65 -7.57
C PHE A 109 8.11 5.01 -7.80
N LEU A 110 8.24 3.74 -7.42
CA LEU A 110 9.46 2.96 -7.65
C LEU A 110 9.19 1.83 -8.65
N GLU A 111 10.12 1.66 -9.59
CA GLU A 111 10.16 0.44 -10.42
C GLU A 111 10.30 -0.77 -9.49
N SER A 112 9.34 -1.69 -9.58
CA SER A 112 9.16 -2.79 -8.63
C SER A 112 9.06 -4.14 -9.37
N SER A 113 9.27 -5.24 -8.66
CA SER A 113 9.13 -6.59 -9.22
C SER A 113 7.68 -6.90 -9.63
N PRO A 114 7.43 -7.61 -10.74
CA PRO A 114 6.10 -8.11 -11.11
C PRO A 114 5.43 -8.99 -10.04
N GLU A 115 6.22 -9.76 -9.29
CA GLU A 115 5.75 -10.65 -8.23
C GLU A 115 5.10 -9.85 -7.09
N TYR A 116 5.62 -8.66 -6.80
CA TYR A 116 5.04 -7.76 -5.81
C TYR A 116 3.68 -7.20 -6.25
N LEU A 117 3.51 -6.87 -7.53
CA LEU A 117 2.19 -6.54 -8.08
C LEU A 117 1.22 -7.70 -7.89
N ASP A 118 1.63 -8.92 -8.28
CA ASP A 118 0.78 -10.10 -8.16
C ASP A 118 0.35 -10.34 -6.71
N GLN A 119 1.30 -10.28 -5.77
CA GLN A 119 1.05 -10.43 -4.34
C GLN A 119 0.05 -9.38 -3.84
N ARG A 120 0.26 -8.11 -4.18
CA ARG A 120 -0.60 -7.01 -3.71
C ARG A 120 -2.00 -7.05 -4.30
N ILE A 121 -2.15 -7.41 -5.57
CA ILE A 121 -3.46 -7.62 -6.19
C ILE A 121 -4.18 -8.79 -5.49
N CYS A 122 -3.49 -9.91 -5.22
CA CYS A 122 -4.09 -11.05 -4.50
C CYS A 122 -4.59 -10.67 -3.10
N HIS A 123 -3.83 -9.85 -2.37
CA HIS A 123 -4.22 -9.30 -1.06
C HIS A 123 -5.47 -8.42 -1.17
N SER A 124 -5.49 -7.48 -2.11
CA SER A 124 -6.62 -6.59 -2.30
C SER A 124 -7.86 -7.31 -2.83
N LEU A 125 -7.72 -8.38 -3.61
CA LEU A 125 -8.84 -9.22 -4.03
C LEU A 125 -9.49 -9.94 -2.84
N ALA A 126 -8.70 -10.40 -1.86
CA ALA A 126 -9.25 -10.98 -0.64
C ALA A 126 -10.01 -9.94 0.20
N GLU A 127 -9.48 -8.72 0.28
CA GLU A 127 -10.15 -7.62 0.97
C GLU A 127 -11.47 -7.22 0.28
N SER A 128 -11.45 -7.05 -1.05
CA SER A 128 -12.66 -6.78 -1.84
C SER A 128 -13.72 -7.87 -1.62
N ALA A 129 -13.34 -9.15 -1.70
CA ALA A 129 -14.26 -10.26 -1.47
C ALA A 129 -14.84 -10.27 -0.04
N ALA A 130 -14.03 -9.93 0.98
CA ALA A 130 -14.46 -9.91 2.38
C ALA A 130 -15.53 -8.83 2.66
N VAL A 131 -15.50 -7.71 1.92
CA VAL A 131 -16.50 -6.63 2.03
C VAL A 131 -17.61 -6.73 0.97
N GLY A 132 -17.67 -7.83 0.22
CA GLY A 132 -18.69 -8.04 -0.82
C GLY A 132 -18.52 -7.20 -2.08
N ASN A 133 -17.36 -6.56 -2.25
CA ASN A 133 -17.05 -5.77 -3.44
C ASN A 133 -16.46 -6.66 -4.53
N ALA A 134 -17.12 -6.72 -5.68
CA ALA A 134 -16.53 -7.30 -6.87
C ALA A 134 -15.57 -6.30 -7.53
N PRO A 135 -14.37 -6.71 -7.98
CA PRO A 135 -13.49 -5.82 -8.73
C PRO A 135 -14.14 -5.34 -10.03
N SER A 136 -13.74 -4.15 -10.49
CA SER A 136 -14.24 -3.59 -11.75
C SER A 136 -13.87 -4.48 -12.94
N TYR A 137 -14.64 -4.39 -14.02
CA TYR A 137 -14.35 -5.13 -15.26
C TYR A 137 -12.96 -4.77 -15.83
N TRP A 138 -12.50 -3.54 -15.57
CA TRP A 138 -11.19 -3.07 -16.00
C TRP A 138 -10.05 -3.87 -15.38
N LEU A 139 -10.19 -4.38 -14.15
CA LEU A 139 -9.18 -5.26 -13.56
C LEU A 139 -9.04 -6.56 -14.36
N ALA A 140 -10.15 -7.12 -14.86
CA ALA A 140 -10.10 -8.30 -15.72
C ALA A 140 -9.40 -7.98 -17.05
N HIS A 141 -9.62 -6.79 -17.61
CA HIS A 141 -8.93 -6.37 -18.83
C HIS A 141 -7.43 -6.14 -18.60
N VAL A 142 -7.06 -5.54 -17.46
CA VAL A 142 -5.66 -5.41 -17.01
C VAL A 142 -5.02 -6.79 -16.88
N ALA A 143 -5.68 -7.74 -16.19
CA ALA A 143 -5.16 -9.10 -16.04
C ALA A 143 -4.90 -9.76 -17.40
N GLU A 144 -5.81 -9.60 -18.38
CA GLU A 144 -5.61 -10.11 -19.73
C GLU A 144 -4.42 -9.49 -20.46
N LEU A 145 -4.26 -8.16 -20.40
CA LEU A 145 -3.14 -7.46 -21.02
C LEU A 145 -1.79 -7.87 -20.41
N LEU A 146 -1.79 -8.17 -19.11
CA LEU A 146 -0.60 -8.64 -18.40
C LEU A 146 -0.37 -10.16 -18.53
N GLY A 147 -1.29 -10.88 -19.21
CA GLY A 147 -1.25 -12.34 -19.30
C GLY A 147 -1.33 -13.01 -17.91
N LYS A 148 -2.16 -12.47 -17.01
CA LYS A 148 -2.35 -12.95 -15.63
C LYS A 148 -3.68 -13.69 -15.50
N ASP A 149 -3.61 -14.97 -15.14
CA ASP A 149 -4.77 -15.81 -14.84
C ASP A 149 -4.70 -16.44 -13.44
N GLN A 150 -3.60 -16.23 -12.71
CA GLN A 150 -3.35 -16.84 -11.40
C GLN A 150 -3.67 -15.93 -10.21
N TRP A 151 -4.18 -14.71 -10.43
CA TRP A 151 -4.58 -13.85 -9.32
C TRP A 151 -5.75 -14.48 -8.55
N LYS A 152 -5.53 -14.72 -7.26
CA LYS A 152 -6.47 -15.37 -6.35
C LYS A 152 -6.55 -14.57 -5.06
N ALA A 153 -7.75 -14.41 -4.52
CA ALA A 153 -7.96 -13.81 -3.21
C ALA A 153 -7.14 -14.56 -2.15
N THR A 154 -6.08 -13.94 -1.67
CA THR A 154 -5.20 -14.43 -0.60
C THR A 154 -5.08 -13.33 0.44
N ALA A 155 -5.57 -13.53 1.66
CA ALA A 155 -5.56 -12.48 2.67
C ALA A 155 -4.12 -12.06 3.04
N PHE A 156 -3.91 -10.76 3.27
CA PHE A 156 -2.65 -10.26 3.83
C PHE A 156 -2.55 -10.69 5.29
N ASP A 157 -1.41 -11.27 5.66
CA ASP A 157 -1.09 -11.61 7.04
C ASP A 157 0.21 -10.90 7.44
N THR A 158 0.05 -9.80 8.18
CA THR A 158 1.16 -8.96 8.63
C THR A 158 2.21 -9.74 9.42
N ARG A 159 1.78 -10.66 10.30
CA ARG A 159 2.70 -11.43 11.14
C ARG A 159 3.50 -12.41 10.29
N ARG A 160 2.83 -13.08 9.35
CA ARG A 160 3.50 -14.00 8.42
C ARG A 160 4.53 -13.28 7.56
N GLU A 161 4.20 -12.12 7.01
CA GLU A 161 5.10 -11.37 6.13
C GLU A 161 6.32 -10.83 6.88
N LEU A 162 6.15 -10.35 8.12
CA LEU A 162 7.27 -10.01 8.98
C LEU A 162 8.15 -11.22 9.30
N ALA A 163 7.56 -12.38 9.60
CA ALA A 163 8.33 -13.60 9.85
C ALA A 163 9.13 -14.05 8.61
N LEU A 164 8.57 -13.92 7.41
CA LEU A 164 9.27 -14.22 6.16
C LEU A 164 10.43 -13.27 5.90
N MET A 165 10.22 -11.97 6.09
CA MET A 165 11.27 -10.95 5.98
C MET A 165 12.41 -11.19 6.99
N ARG A 166 12.06 -11.52 8.24
CA ARG A 166 13.03 -11.89 9.28
C ARG A 166 13.86 -13.10 8.88
N ALA A 167 13.22 -14.20 8.49
CA ALA A 167 13.90 -15.43 8.07
C ALA A 167 14.81 -15.20 6.85
N GLU A 168 14.43 -14.30 5.93
CA GLU A 168 15.29 -13.90 4.82
C GLU A 168 16.55 -13.16 5.29
N LEU A 169 16.43 -12.23 6.25
CA LEU A 169 17.58 -11.55 6.85
C LEU A 169 18.47 -12.52 7.62
N GLU A 170 17.89 -13.42 8.42
CA GLU A 170 18.65 -14.44 9.17
C GLU A 170 19.52 -15.28 8.25
N ARG A 171 19.01 -15.61 7.06
CA ARG A 171 19.73 -16.42 6.07
C ARG A 171 20.73 -15.62 5.24
N SER A 172 20.40 -14.40 4.84
CA SER A 172 21.17 -13.67 3.83
C SER A 172 22.07 -12.56 4.38
N ALA A 173 21.69 -11.95 5.52
CA ALA A 173 22.37 -10.80 6.10
C ALA A 173 22.06 -10.68 7.62
N PRO A 174 22.45 -11.68 8.45
CA PRO A 174 22.12 -11.72 9.87
C PRO A 174 22.66 -10.54 10.68
N GLU A 175 23.73 -9.89 10.22
CA GLU A 175 24.28 -8.67 10.82
C GLU A 175 23.30 -7.50 10.78
N LEU A 176 22.36 -7.48 9.82
CA LEU A 176 21.32 -6.46 9.72
C LEU A 176 20.22 -6.63 10.77
N LEU A 177 20.15 -7.78 11.44
CA LEU A 177 19.25 -8.04 12.57
C LEU A 177 19.84 -7.65 13.92
N ALA A 178 21.13 -7.31 13.98
CA ALA A 178 21.76 -6.91 15.23
C ALA A 178 21.13 -5.65 15.83
N ASP A 179 21.12 -5.55 17.16
CA ASP A 179 20.59 -4.40 17.91
C ASP A 179 21.14 -3.06 17.42
N LYS A 180 22.40 -3.01 16.99
CA LYS A 180 23.01 -1.81 16.42
C LYS A 180 22.26 -1.32 15.18
N SER A 181 21.88 -2.25 14.29
CA SER A 181 21.12 -1.97 13.06
C SER A 181 19.71 -1.50 13.40
N ARG A 182 19.00 -2.24 14.29
CA ARG A 182 17.68 -1.85 14.78
C ARG A 182 17.68 -0.43 15.39
N ARG A 183 18.60 -0.16 16.32
CA ARG A 183 18.71 1.17 16.97
C ARG A 183 19.04 2.28 15.98
N LYS A 184 19.84 1.99 14.94
CA LYS A 184 20.11 2.96 13.87
C LYS A 184 18.84 3.26 13.08
N ALA A 185 18.12 2.24 12.62
CA ALA A 185 16.86 2.42 11.90
C ALA A 185 15.85 3.25 12.70
N LEU A 186 15.67 2.96 14.00
CA LEU A 186 14.78 3.73 14.86
C LEU A 186 15.20 5.20 14.97
N ARG A 187 16.49 5.49 15.18
CA ARG A 187 16.98 6.88 15.26
C ARG A 187 16.79 7.63 13.95
N ASP A 188 17.22 7.04 12.85
CA ASP A 188 17.15 7.67 11.52
C ASP A 188 15.70 7.93 11.09
N SER A 189 14.74 7.15 11.62
CA SER A 189 13.32 7.32 11.30
C SER A 189 12.69 8.63 11.78
N ALA A 190 13.37 9.37 12.65
CA ALA A 190 12.95 10.70 13.09
C ALA A 190 12.81 11.67 11.90
N ASP A 191 13.73 11.59 10.94
CA ASP A 191 13.84 12.56 9.85
C ASP A 191 13.09 12.10 8.57
N TRP A 192 12.57 10.87 8.54
CA TRP A 192 11.94 10.33 7.33
C TRP A 192 10.75 11.15 6.82
N CYS A 193 9.97 11.72 7.72
CA CYS A 193 8.84 12.59 7.37
C CYS A 193 9.27 13.88 6.68
N ASP A 194 10.50 14.34 6.91
CA ASP A 194 11.04 15.55 6.31
C ASP A 194 11.93 15.23 5.08
N GLU A 195 12.59 14.07 5.06
CA GLU A 195 13.55 13.67 4.02
C GLU A 195 12.97 12.81 2.89
N HIS A 196 11.80 12.19 3.10
CA HIS A 196 11.30 11.17 2.18
C HIS A 196 9.84 11.36 1.78
N HIS A 197 9.62 11.52 0.48
CA HIS A 197 8.29 11.68 -0.14
C HIS A 197 7.28 10.57 0.17
N PHE A 198 7.74 9.36 0.53
CA PHE A 198 6.80 8.31 0.90
C PHE A 198 6.05 8.59 2.20
N ALA A 199 6.57 9.47 3.05
CA ALA A 199 6.03 9.84 4.35
C ALA A 199 5.29 11.19 4.34
N ASP A 200 5.19 11.87 3.19
CA ASP A 200 4.54 13.19 3.05
C ASP A 200 3.08 13.21 3.52
N SER A 201 2.40 12.05 3.46
CA SER A 201 1.01 11.90 3.87
C SER A 201 0.85 11.17 5.20
N TRP A 202 1.93 10.86 5.90
CA TRP A 202 1.89 10.06 7.13
C TRP A 202 1.52 10.92 8.35
N PHE A 203 0.23 11.18 8.48
CA PHE A 203 -0.37 11.83 9.62
C PHE A 203 -1.79 11.32 9.87
N GLU A 204 -2.31 11.53 11.07
CA GLU A 204 -3.67 11.22 11.44
C GLU A 204 -4.53 12.49 11.32
N ASP A 205 -5.58 12.40 10.51
CA ASP A 205 -6.46 13.53 10.26
C ASP A 205 -7.92 13.11 10.24
N ASN A 206 -8.61 13.35 11.35
CA ASN A 206 -10.03 13.09 11.50
C ASN A 206 -10.57 13.75 12.78
N ALA A 207 -11.89 13.75 12.91
CA ALA A 207 -12.60 14.35 14.03
C ALA A 207 -12.21 13.80 15.42
N GLU A 208 -11.68 12.57 15.54
CA GLU A 208 -11.17 12.07 16.84
C GLU A 208 -9.88 12.80 17.22
N VAL A 209 -8.96 12.97 16.26
CA VAL A 209 -7.70 13.69 16.44
C VAL A 209 -7.97 15.15 16.82
N ASP A 210 -8.86 15.82 16.10
CA ASP A 210 -9.24 17.21 16.37
C ASP A 210 -9.74 17.40 17.81
N LYS A 211 -10.56 16.47 18.30
CA LYS A 211 -11.09 16.50 19.68
C LYS A 211 -9.98 16.35 20.71
N VAL A 212 -9.04 15.43 20.50
CA VAL A 212 -7.90 15.21 21.40
C VAL A 212 -7.03 16.46 21.47
N ILE A 213 -6.67 17.03 20.31
CA ILE A 213 -5.82 18.22 20.24
C ILE A 213 -6.53 19.42 20.88
N ALA A 214 -7.78 19.68 20.50
CA ALA A 214 -8.55 20.82 21.02
C ALA A 214 -8.73 20.76 22.55
N ALA A 215 -8.95 19.56 23.11
CA ALA A 215 -9.08 19.39 24.56
C ALA A 215 -7.80 19.76 25.31
N VAL A 216 -6.64 19.35 24.79
CA VAL A 216 -5.33 19.65 25.38
C VAL A 216 -5.01 21.15 25.25
N LEU A 217 -5.15 21.71 24.04
CA LEU A 217 -4.84 23.11 23.79
C LEU A 217 -5.77 24.05 24.58
N LYS A 218 -7.05 23.71 24.74
CA LYS A 218 -7.97 24.48 25.60
C LYS A 218 -7.52 24.46 27.07
N LYS A 219 -7.10 23.30 27.58
CA LYS A 219 -6.64 23.14 28.98
C LYS A 219 -5.29 23.81 29.24
N LYS A 220 -4.41 23.88 28.24
CA LYS A 220 -3.04 24.39 28.33
C LYS A 220 -2.79 25.68 27.56
N ARG A 221 -3.84 26.44 27.19
CA ARG A 221 -3.79 27.60 26.28
C ARG A 221 -2.66 28.61 26.52
N ASN A 222 -2.26 28.82 27.78
CA ASN A 222 -1.22 29.78 28.16
C ASN A 222 0.10 29.12 28.61
N ARG A 223 0.29 27.82 28.36
CA ARG A 223 1.50 27.10 28.77
C ARG A 223 2.42 26.86 27.57
N PRO A 224 3.73 27.04 27.74
CA PRO A 224 4.70 26.82 26.67
C PRO A 224 4.77 25.36 26.21
N ASP A 225 4.32 24.41 27.03
CA ASP A 225 4.33 22.97 26.74
C ASP A 225 3.04 22.46 26.05
N ALA A 226 2.14 23.34 25.61
CA ALA A 226 0.85 22.96 25.06
C ALA A 226 0.97 22.04 23.82
N ASN A 227 1.82 22.40 22.86
CA ASN A 227 2.03 21.62 21.64
C ASN A 227 2.67 20.26 21.93
N LEU A 228 3.70 20.22 22.77
CA LEU A 228 4.32 18.97 23.21
C LEU A 228 3.30 18.05 23.90
N SER A 229 2.42 18.63 24.72
CA SER A 229 1.35 17.87 25.38
C SER A 229 0.31 17.34 24.41
N ALA A 230 0.01 18.11 23.35
CA ALA A 230 -0.90 17.66 22.31
C ALA A 230 -0.26 16.51 21.52
N MET A 231 1.04 16.58 21.21
CA MET A 231 1.78 15.49 20.56
C MET A 231 1.73 14.20 21.39
N HIS A 232 2.06 14.25 22.69
CA HIS A 232 1.95 13.07 23.56
C HIS A 232 0.52 12.54 23.60
N ALA A 233 -0.48 13.42 23.67
CA ALA A 233 -1.87 12.99 23.65
C ALA A 233 -2.28 12.31 22.33
N ILE A 234 -1.73 12.73 21.18
CA ILE A 234 -1.93 12.05 19.90
C ILE A 234 -1.33 10.64 19.95
N ILE A 235 -0.08 10.50 20.45
CA ILE A 235 0.57 9.19 20.56
C ILE A 235 -0.26 8.26 21.43
N ASP A 236 -0.58 8.69 22.65
CA ASP A 236 -1.23 7.85 23.67
C ASP A 236 -2.69 7.53 23.33
N ASN A 237 -3.44 8.49 22.77
CA ASN A 237 -4.89 8.35 22.61
C ASN A 237 -5.33 8.02 21.19
N ILE A 238 -4.46 8.22 20.19
CA ILE A 238 -4.76 7.95 18.78
C ILE A 238 -3.84 6.85 18.24
N LEU A 239 -2.52 7.07 18.24
CA LEU A 239 -1.58 6.16 17.59
C LEU A 239 -1.55 4.79 18.26
N GLU A 240 -1.55 4.73 19.59
CA GLU A 240 -1.59 3.45 20.32
C GLU A 240 -2.84 2.62 20.00
N LYS A 241 -4.02 3.27 19.91
CA LYS A 241 -5.26 2.58 19.48
C LYS A 241 -5.20 2.10 18.03
N ARG A 242 -4.38 2.77 17.21
CA ARG A 242 -4.17 2.47 15.79
C ARG A 242 -2.84 1.73 15.55
N ARG A 243 -2.22 1.17 16.59
CA ARG A 243 -0.92 0.46 16.50
C ARG A 243 -0.94 -0.62 15.42
N GLN A 244 -1.98 -1.45 15.38
CA GLN A 244 -2.12 -2.50 14.37
C GLN A 244 -2.22 -1.94 12.94
N VAL A 245 -2.85 -0.77 12.78
CA VAL A 245 -2.95 -0.06 11.51
C VAL A 245 -1.57 0.41 11.09
N TRP A 246 -0.79 1.02 11.98
CA TRP A 246 0.58 1.44 11.66
C TRP A 246 1.51 0.25 11.39
N LEU A 247 1.38 -0.84 12.14
CA LEU A 247 2.11 -2.09 11.89
C LEU A 247 1.88 -2.61 10.46
N GLU A 248 0.61 -2.65 10.04
CA GLU A 248 0.22 -3.07 8.70
C GLU A 248 0.82 -2.14 7.63
N ARG A 249 0.73 -0.82 7.81
CA ARG A 249 1.28 0.19 6.89
C ARG A 249 2.79 0.02 6.71
N LEU A 250 3.53 -0.09 7.82
CA LEU A 250 4.98 -0.23 7.81
C LEU A 250 5.42 -1.55 7.19
N THR A 251 4.70 -2.63 7.45
CA THR A 251 4.99 -3.94 6.83
C THR A 251 4.81 -3.89 5.31
N LEU A 252 3.72 -3.29 4.82
CA LEU A 252 3.50 -3.14 3.38
C LEU A 252 4.55 -2.24 2.73
N ASN A 253 4.97 -1.15 3.39
CA ASN A 253 6.05 -0.31 2.89
C ASN A 253 7.40 -1.02 2.92
N ALA A 254 7.67 -1.90 3.89
CA ALA A 254 8.87 -2.72 3.89
C ALA A 254 8.89 -3.69 2.68
N LEU A 255 7.76 -4.33 2.38
CA LEU A 255 7.61 -5.17 1.17
C LEU A 255 7.81 -4.36 -0.12
N TRP A 256 7.25 -3.16 -0.20
CA TRP A 256 7.44 -2.25 -1.32
C TRP A 256 8.92 -1.87 -1.52
N LEU A 257 9.61 -1.45 -0.46
CA LEU A 257 11.04 -1.11 -0.51
C LEU A 257 11.90 -2.33 -0.88
N LYS A 258 11.50 -3.53 -0.47
CA LYS A 258 12.18 -4.79 -0.79
C LYS A 258 11.99 -5.18 -2.26
N ALA A 259 10.80 -4.93 -2.81
CA ALA A 259 10.47 -5.19 -4.21
C ALA A 259 11.01 -4.15 -5.18
N ALA A 260 11.38 -2.96 -4.68
CA ALA A 260 11.90 -1.87 -5.48
C ALA A 260 13.31 -2.17 -6.01
N LYS A 261 13.51 -1.87 -7.30
CA LYS A 261 14.82 -2.00 -7.95
C LYS A 261 15.85 -0.99 -7.45
N LYS A 262 15.38 0.22 -7.11
CA LYS A 262 16.18 1.31 -6.53
C LYS A 262 15.40 1.89 -5.37
N SER A 263 15.69 1.40 -4.18
CA SER A 263 14.99 1.82 -2.97
C SER A 263 15.63 3.08 -2.37
N PRO A 264 14.84 4.09 -1.94
CA PRO A 264 15.38 5.29 -1.31
C PRO A 264 15.95 5.03 0.10
N LEU A 265 15.53 3.92 0.73
CA LEU A 265 16.12 3.41 1.96
C LEU A 265 16.24 1.89 1.93
N PRO A 266 17.18 1.31 2.69
CA PRO A 266 17.22 -0.14 2.85
C PRO A 266 15.94 -0.67 3.51
N TRP A 267 15.30 -1.65 2.89
CA TRP A 267 14.02 -2.19 3.36
C TRP A 267 14.05 -2.75 4.78
N HIS A 268 15.20 -3.26 5.23
CA HIS A 268 15.39 -3.79 6.59
C HIS A 268 15.20 -2.71 7.67
N GLN A 269 15.41 -1.43 7.34
CA GLN A 269 15.14 -0.34 8.29
C GLN A 269 13.64 -0.20 8.52
N MET A 270 12.83 -0.18 7.46
CA MET A 270 11.35 -0.17 7.57
C MET A 270 10.83 -1.42 8.30
N PHE A 271 11.46 -2.57 8.06
CA PHE A 271 11.18 -3.80 8.80
C PHE A 271 11.42 -3.65 10.31
N HIS A 272 12.56 -3.08 10.74
CA HIS A 272 12.83 -2.83 12.17
C HIS A 272 11.78 -1.92 12.81
N LEU A 273 11.29 -0.94 12.07
CA LEU A 273 10.21 -0.06 12.53
C LEU A 273 8.89 -0.82 12.68
N ALA A 274 8.54 -1.64 11.70
CA ALA A 274 7.36 -2.51 11.80
C ALA A 274 7.45 -3.45 13.01
N GLU A 275 8.61 -4.07 13.26
CA GLU A 275 8.79 -4.92 14.45
C GLU A 275 8.67 -4.16 15.76
N ALA A 276 9.26 -2.96 15.85
CA ALA A 276 9.15 -2.12 17.04
C ALA A 276 7.71 -1.68 17.31
N VAL A 277 6.94 -1.33 16.28
CA VAL A 277 5.51 -1.00 16.40
C VAL A 277 4.69 -2.24 16.76
N GLY A 278 5.07 -3.42 16.26
CA GLY A 278 4.40 -4.69 16.57
C GLY A 278 4.66 -5.20 17.99
N ASP A 279 5.74 -4.74 18.63
CA ASP A 279 6.07 -5.07 20.02
C ASP A 279 5.22 -4.23 20.99
N THR A 280 4.17 -4.84 21.55
CA THR A 280 3.27 -4.17 22.50
C THR A 280 3.92 -3.84 23.84
N THR A 281 5.13 -4.35 24.11
CA THR A 281 5.91 -3.99 25.29
C THR A 281 6.76 -2.73 25.06
N PHE A 282 6.92 -2.31 23.81
CA PHE A 282 7.67 -1.13 23.41
C PHE A 282 6.70 0.04 23.14
N PRO A 283 6.69 1.10 23.98
CA PRO A 283 5.77 2.24 23.80
C PRO A 283 5.98 2.93 22.46
N LEU A 284 4.90 3.35 21.79
CA LEU A 284 5.04 4.10 20.53
C LEU A 284 5.78 5.42 20.73
N ALA A 285 5.70 6.02 21.92
CA ALA A 285 6.45 7.23 22.27
C ALA A 285 7.98 7.04 22.24
N GLU A 286 8.48 5.80 22.32
CA GLU A 286 9.92 5.52 22.20
C GLU A 286 10.37 5.28 20.74
N ILE A 287 9.46 5.36 19.78
CA ILE A 287 9.73 5.19 18.35
C ILE A 287 9.74 6.59 17.69
N PRO A 288 10.91 7.12 17.26
CA PRO A 288 11.00 8.47 16.73
C PRO A 288 10.06 8.76 15.54
N LEU A 289 9.84 7.78 14.66
CA LEU A 289 8.85 7.91 13.58
C LEU A 289 7.43 8.24 14.09
N MET A 290 7.01 7.65 15.21
CA MET A 290 5.67 7.90 15.77
C MET A 290 5.57 9.30 16.36
N GLU A 291 6.65 9.84 16.91
CA GLU A 291 6.73 11.26 17.30
C GLU A 291 6.61 12.16 16.07
N SER A 292 7.35 11.88 15.00
CA SER A 292 7.26 12.64 13.74
C SER A 292 5.86 12.62 13.12
N ILE A 293 5.18 11.47 13.14
CA ILE A 293 3.77 11.36 12.72
C ILE A 293 2.85 12.21 13.60
N ALA A 294 3.05 12.21 14.92
CA ALA A 294 2.28 13.06 15.83
C ALA A 294 2.52 14.55 15.57
N ILE A 295 3.76 14.95 15.25
CA ILE A 295 4.09 16.32 14.82
C ILE A 295 3.33 16.68 13.55
N GLN A 296 3.39 15.84 12.51
CA GLN A 296 2.67 16.08 11.26
C GLN A 296 1.16 16.18 11.46
N SER A 297 0.59 15.33 12.32
CA SER A 297 -0.83 15.36 12.67
C SER A 297 -1.24 16.66 13.36
N LEU A 298 -0.40 17.16 14.28
CA LEU A 298 -0.62 18.47 14.91
C LEU A 298 -0.47 19.62 13.91
N ARG A 299 0.53 19.57 13.01
CA ARG A 299 0.73 20.58 11.95
C ARG A 299 -0.49 20.64 11.02
N ALA A 300 -1.02 19.50 10.60
CA ALA A 300 -2.22 19.42 9.77
C ALA A 300 -3.45 20.06 10.45
N TYR A 301 -3.65 19.78 11.75
CA TYR A 301 -4.70 20.41 12.54
C TYR A 301 -4.57 21.93 12.61
N LEU A 302 -3.37 22.44 12.91
CA LEU A 302 -3.12 23.87 13.05
C LEU A 302 -3.26 24.61 11.71
N GLY A 303 -2.72 24.05 10.63
CA GLY A 303 -2.83 24.62 9.29
C GLY A 303 -4.28 24.81 8.84
N ARG A 304 -5.16 23.82 9.09
CA ARG A 304 -6.59 23.97 8.80
C ARG A 304 -7.25 25.10 9.59
N ARG A 305 -6.88 25.29 10.85
CA ARG A 305 -7.46 26.37 11.68
C ARG A 305 -7.01 27.75 11.23
N GLU A 306 -5.76 27.88 10.81
CA GLU A 306 -5.24 29.10 10.19
C GLU A 306 -6.02 29.42 8.91
N ASP A 307 -6.26 28.43 8.04
CA ASP A 307 -7.05 28.59 6.81
C ASP A 307 -8.53 28.93 7.08
N GLU A 308 -9.11 28.44 8.18
CA GLU A 308 -10.47 28.72 8.64
C GLU A 308 -10.60 30.07 9.39
N GLY A 309 -9.49 30.75 9.68
CA GLY A 309 -9.47 32.02 10.43
C GLY A 309 -9.80 31.88 11.92
N LEU A 310 -9.51 30.72 12.53
CA LEU A 310 -9.93 30.31 13.89
C LEU A 310 -8.80 30.10 14.90
#